data_AF-X0PTI4-F1
#
_entry.id   AF-X0PTI4-F1
#
_cell.length_a   1.000
_cell.length_b   1.000
_cell.length_c   1.000
_cell.angle_alpha   90.00
_cell.angle_beta   90.00
_cell.angle_gamma   90.00
#
_symmetry.space_group_name_H-M   'P 1'
#
loop_
_entity.id
_entity.type
_entity.pdbx_description
1 polymer ?
#
loop_
_entity_poly.entity_id
_entity_poly.type
_entity_poly.pdbx_seq_one_letter_code
_entity_poly.pdbx_strand_id
1 'polypeptide(L)'
;MKKQAVWPKHQQTYPHHPQSTPRQVWWFGVAAIILLLFIVVPKITAIPATTAADVTRQTHNTPTLSEPKASTKTTAVKFNDGEATVLKSATYQPNFLDLSWGGTDVKIDQVKVLKIRPITSEDENDRIYRGMVVVHFNISPSQDITMYPTQGVLVTSDGQQVNADSYSSDTFDGDIAKDVTKAGNVVFFLTAMDDPKAIKSIRLKWDAHYDGVSFNDTTNFHDYDVTLKLR
;
A
#
# COMPACT_ATOMS: atom_id res chain seq x y z
N MET A 1 77.55 -22.07 -23.39
CA MET A 1 77.15 -21.34 -22.15
C MET A 1 77.16 -19.86 -22.51
N LYS A 2 76.12 -19.01 -22.42
CA LYS A 2 74.75 -19.05 -21.89
C LYS A 2 73.88 -18.30 -22.92
N LYS A 3 72.70 -18.81 -23.28
CA LYS A 3 71.69 -18.05 -24.03
C LYS A 3 70.98 -17.12 -23.05
N GLN A 4 70.98 -15.81 -23.30
CA GLN A 4 70.01 -14.90 -22.68
C GLN A 4 69.00 -14.52 -23.74
N ALA A 5 67.76 -14.94 -23.50
CA ALA A 5 66.60 -14.67 -24.34
C ALA A 5 66.08 -13.25 -24.06
N VAL A 6 65.90 -12.49 -25.12
CA VAL A 6 65.21 -11.20 -25.12
C VAL A 6 63.71 -11.50 -25.15
N TRP A 7 63.00 -11.11 -24.10
CA TRP A 7 61.54 -11.25 -24.03
C TRP A 7 60.85 -10.03 -24.67
N PRO A 8 59.86 -10.23 -25.55
CA PRO A 8 59.08 -9.13 -26.11
C PRO A 8 58.08 -8.57 -25.08
N LYS A 9 57.86 -7.25 -25.10
CA LYS A 9 56.83 -6.58 -24.31
C LYS A 9 55.45 -7.06 -24.73
N HIS A 10 54.82 -7.92 -23.93
CA HIS A 10 53.40 -8.23 -24.06
C HIS A 10 52.57 -7.08 -23.48
N GLN A 11 51.79 -6.44 -24.35
CA GLN A 11 50.66 -5.60 -23.97
C GLN A 11 49.60 -6.50 -23.31
N GLN A 12 49.27 -6.22 -22.05
CA GLN A 12 48.07 -6.79 -21.41
C GLN A 12 46.86 -5.94 -21.84
N THR A 13 46.07 -6.49 -22.75
CA THR A 13 44.71 -6.05 -23.02
C THR A 13 43.80 -6.59 -21.93
N TYR A 14 43.26 -5.73 -21.07
CA TYR A 14 42.18 -6.09 -20.15
C TYR A 14 40.86 -6.19 -20.92
N PRO A 15 40.06 -7.24 -20.74
CA PRO A 15 38.73 -7.32 -21.34
C PRO A 15 37.80 -6.26 -20.74
N HIS A 16 37.13 -5.51 -21.61
CA HIS A 16 36.11 -4.54 -21.25
C HIS A 16 34.92 -5.24 -20.57
N HIS A 17 34.70 -4.94 -19.29
CA HIS A 17 33.41 -5.17 -18.66
C HIS A 17 32.39 -4.17 -19.25
N PRO A 18 31.23 -4.61 -19.75
CA PRO A 18 30.17 -3.69 -20.15
C PRO A 18 29.65 -2.97 -18.91
N GLN A 19 29.80 -1.63 -18.92
CA GLN A 19 29.25 -0.74 -17.92
C GLN A 19 27.72 -0.89 -17.92
N SER A 20 27.16 -1.34 -16.79
CA SER A 20 25.74 -1.25 -16.51
C SER A 20 25.35 0.22 -16.48
N THR A 21 24.55 0.66 -17.45
CA THR A 21 24.01 2.02 -17.53
C THR A 21 23.10 2.29 -16.33
N PRO A 22 23.37 3.31 -15.49
CA PRO A 22 22.40 3.74 -14.49
C PRO A 22 21.25 4.51 -15.20
N ARG A 23 20.02 4.01 -15.05
CA ARG A 23 18.81 4.77 -15.43
C ARG A 23 18.71 5.99 -14.52
N GLN A 24 18.90 7.17 -15.09
CA GLN A 24 18.66 8.43 -14.40
C GLN A 24 17.15 8.58 -14.18
N VAL A 25 16.71 8.53 -12.92
CA VAL A 25 15.36 8.91 -12.52
C VAL A 25 15.36 10.43 -12.37
N TRP A 26 14.58 11.09 -13.22
CA TRP A 26 14.38 12.53 -13.24
C TRP A 26 13.43 12.93 -12.09
N TRP A 27 13.95 13.65 -11.11
CA TRP A 27 13.15 14.37 -10.10
C TRP A 27 13.26 15.87 -10.38
N PHE A 28 12.22 16.46 -10.92
CA PHE A 28 11.90 17.89 -10.75
C PHE A 28 10.40 17.89 -10.39
N GLY A 29 9.97 18.29 -9.20
CA GLY A 29 10.17 19.61 -8.61
C GLY A 29 8.97 20.48 -8.97
N VAL A 30 7.80 20.22 -8.37
CA VAL A 30 6.62 21.08 -8.53
C VAL A 30 6.76 22.25 -7.55
N ALA A 31 7.04 23.44 -8.09
CA ALA A 31 6.91 24.68 -7.36
C ALA A 31 5.70 25.46 -7.89
N ALA A 32 4.80 25.77 -6.95
CA ALA A 32 3.97 26.97 -6.84
C ALA A 32 2.96 27.27 -7.95
N ILE A 33 1.66 26.99 -7.67
CA ILE A 33 0.58 27.96 -7.89
C ILE A 33 -0.40 27.91 -6.71
N ILE A 34 -0.33 28.92 -5.84
CA ILE A 34 -1.41 29.34 -4.95
C ILE A 34 -2.25 30.35 -5.73
N LEU A 35 -3.56 30.13 -5.90
CA LEU A 35 -4.60 31.12 -5.56
C LEU A 35 -6.05 30.62 -5.80
N LEU A 36 -6.91 31.00 -4.84
CA LEU A 36 -8.35 31.33 -4.92
C LEU A 36 -9.43 30.23 -4.89
N LEU A 37 -9.97 30.07 -3.67
CA LEU A 37 -11.38 30.22 -3.27
C LEU A 37 -12.46 29.70 -4.20
N PHE A 38 -13.25 28.73 -3.73
CA PHE A 38 -14.71 28.85 -3.70
C PHE A 38 -15.34 28.15 -2.49
N ILE A 39 -16.22 28.92 -1.86
CA ILE A 39 -17.08 28.62 -0.70
C ILE A 39 -18.21 27.68 -1.13
N VAL A 40 -18.37 26.51 -0.50
CA VAL A 40 -19.70 25.89 -0.28
C VAL A 40 -19.67 25.06 1.01
N VAL A 41 -20.45 25.50 2.00
CA VAL A 41 -20.82 24.70 3.18
C VAL A 41 -22.14 23.99 2.89
N PRO A 42 -22.25 22.66 3.07
CA PRO A 42 -23.54 22.04 3.31
C PRO A 42 -23.71 21.69 4.80
N LYS A 43 -24.84 22.15 5.35
CA LYS A 43 -25.31 21.84 6.70
C LYS A 43 -25.60 20.34 6.84
N ILE A 44 -25.04 19.72 7.88
CA ILE A 44 -25.38 18.36 8.29
C ILE A 44 -26.66 18.41 9.13
N THR A 45 -27.77 17.91 8.60
CA THR A 45 -28.97 17.60 9.38
C THR A 45 -28.89 16.16 9.88
N ALA A 46 -28.99 16.01 11.20
CA ALA A 46 -28.96 14.76 11.94
C ALA A 46 -30.12 13.81 11.57
N ILE A 47 -29.85 12.51 11.56
CA ILE A 47 -30.86 11.44 11.55
C ILE A 47 -30.76 10.74 12.92
N PRO A 48 -31.82 10.71 13.74
CA PRO A 48 -31.80 9.97 15.00
C PRO A 48 -31.96 8.45 14.76
N ALA A 49 -31.22 7.69 15.55
CA ALA A 49 -31.33 6.24 15.67
C ALA A 49 -32.64 5.83 16.36
N THR A 50 -33.26 4.74 15.90
CA THR A 50 -34.29 4.04 16.66
C THR A 50 -33.97 2.56 16.74
N THR A 51 -33.77 2.11 17.97
CA THR A 51 -33.55 0.73 18.40
C THR A 51 -34.85 -0.09 18.33
N ALA A 52 -34.66 -1.40 18.22
CA ALA A 52 -35.60 -2.49 17.98
C ALA A 52 -36.85 -2.59 18.89
N ALA A 53 -37.87 -3.29 18.38
CA ALA A 53 -38.73 -4.17 19.17
C ALA A 53 -39.23 -5.37 18.34
N ASP A 54 -39.21 -6.49 19.03
CA ASP A 54 -39.43 -7.89 18.68
C ASP A 54 -40.94 -8.25 18.70
N VAL A 55 -41.40 -9.12 17.77
CA VAL A 55 -42.61 -9.94 17.96
C VAL A 55 -42.42 -11.31 17.32
N THR A 56 -42.37 -12.32 18.20
CA THR A 56 -42.34 -13.76 17.96
C THR A 56 -43.66 -14.30 17.37
N ARG A 57 -43.58 -15.26 16.43
CA ARG A 57 -44.53 -16.41 16.35
C ARG A 57 -43.90 -17.60 15.62
N GLN A 58 -43.84 -18.72 16.35
CA GLN A 58 -43.35 -20.02 15.91
C GLN A 58 -44.31 -20.70 14.93
N THR A 59 -43.78 -21.47 13.98
CA THR A 59 -44.41 -22.71 13.51
C THR A 59 -43.33 -23.70 13.07
N HIS A 60 -43.46 -24.91 13.60
CA HIS A 60 -42.56 -26.06 13.47
C HIS A 60 -42.73 -26.71 12.10
N ASN A 61 -41.64 -27.04 11.41
CA ASN A 61 -41.53 -28.12 10.41
C ASN A 61 -40.04 -28.48 10.24
N THR A 62 -39.70 -29.77 10.31
CA THR A 62 -38.34 -30.35 10.21
C THR A 62 -38.39 -31.50 9.18
N PRO A 63 -37.31 -31.95 8.52
CA PRO A 63 -36.11 -31.29 7.99
C PRO A 63 -36.05 -31.40 6.45
N THR A 64 -35.35 -30.48 5.77
CA THR A 64 -34.81 -30.76 4.44
C THR A 64 -33.44 -30.14 4.35
N LEU A 65 -32.42 -31.01 4.24
CA LEU A 65 -31.03 -30.63 4.07
C LEU A 65 -30.86 -30.06 2.66
N SER A 66 -31.10 -28.77 2.52
CA SER A 66 -30.72 -28.00 1.34
C SER A 66 -29.38 -27.34 1.65
N GLU A 67 -28.34 -27.72 0.89
CA GLU A 67 -27.05 -27.04 0.91
C GLU A 67 -27.26 -25.53 0.78
N PRO A 68 -26.60 -24.70 1.61
CA PRO A 68 -26.62 -23.27 1.38
C PRO A 68 -25.78 -22.99 0.13
N LYS A 69 -26.45 -22.81 -1.01
CA LYS A 69 -25.86 -22.04 -2.13
C LYS A 69 -25.52 -20.67 -1.58
N ALA A 70 -24.23 -20.45 -1.33
CA ALA A 70 -23.68 -19.18 -0.93
C ALA A 70 -24.06 -18.13 -1.99
N SER A 71 -25.06 -17.31 -1.68
CA SER A 71 -25.33 -16.08 -2.41
C SER A 71 -24.26 -15.09 -1.98
N THR A 72 -23.14 -15.09 -2.70
CA THR A 72 -22.08 -14.11 -2.51
C THR A 72 -22.62 -12.76 -2.96
N LYS A 73 -22.97 -11.90 -2.00
CA LYS A 73 -23.21 -10.48 -2.27
C LYS A 73 -21.92 -9.91 -2.89
N THR A 74 -21.98 -9.63 -4.18
CA THR A 74 -20.90 -8.96 -4.91
C THR A 74 -20.80 -7.53 -4.40
N THR A 75 -19.73 -7.22 -3.68
CA THR A 75 -19.40 -5.85 -3.26
C THR A 75 -18.44 -5.25 -4.28
N ALA A 76 -18.70 -4.01 -4.72
CA ALA A 76 -17.77 -3.26 -5.55
C ALA A 76 -16.83 -2.42 -4.67
N VAL A 77 -15.56 -2.32 -5.04
CA VAL A 77 -14.57 -1.43 -4.43
C VAL A 77 -14.18 -0.38 -5.46
N LYS A 78 -14.32 0.91 -5.12
CA LYS A 78 -13.91 2.02 -5.98
C LYS A 78 -12.40 2.17 -5.96
N PHE A 79 -11.84 2.52 -7.12
CA PHE A 79 -10.45 2.90 -7.32
C PHE A 79 -10.39 3.97 -8.42
N ASN A 80 -9.20 4.50 -8.72
CA ASN A 80 -9.09 5.66 -9.62
C ASN A 80 -9.76 5.45 -10.98
N ASP A 81 -9.56 4.29 -11.59
CA ASP A 81 -10.04 4.00 -12.95
C ASP A 81 -11.36 3.21 -12.97
N GLY A 82 -12.08 3.16 -11.85
CA GLY A 82 -13.45 2.63 -11.81
C GLY A 82 -13.80 1.80 -10.57
N GLU A 83 -14.49 0.69 -10.80
CA GLU A 83 -15.01 -0.18 -9.73
C GLU A 83 -14.60 -1.64 -9.93
N ALA A 84 -13.93 -2.19 -8.92
CA ALA A 84 -13.51 -3.57 -8.89
C ALA A 84 -14.61 -4.43 -8.27
N THR A 85 -15.11 -5.40 -9.02
CA THR A 85 -16.04 -6.39 -8.48
C THR A 85 -15.30 -7.39 -7.60
N VAL A 86 -15.62 -7.44 -6.30
CA VAL A 86 -15.03 -8.40 -5.35
C VAL A 86 -15.68 -9.77 -5.49
N LEU A 87 -14.86 -10.79 -5.71
CA LEU A 87 -15.25 -12.20 -5.80
C LEU A 87 -15.07 -12.93 -4.46
N LYS A 88 -14.01 -12.60 -3.71
CA LYS A 88 -13.71 -13.17 -2.39
C LYS A 88 -12.88 -12.16 -1.60
N SER A 89 -13.01 -12.17 -0.27
CA SER A 89 -12.23 -11.31 0.61
C SER A 89 -11.76 -12.04 1.86
N ALA A 90 -10.68 -11.54 2.45
CA ALA A 90 -10.26 -11.82 3.80
C ALA A 90 -9.83 -10.50 4.45
N THR A 91 -10.34 -10.23 5.65
CA THR A 91 -10.02 -9.03 6.43
C THR A 91 -9.31 -9.44 7.70
N TYR A 92 -8.22 -8.75 8.02
CA TYR A 92 -7.37 -9.00 9.17
C TYR A 92 -7.21 -7.73 9.97
N GLN A 93 -7.04 -7.88 11.29
CA GLN A 93 -6.74 -6.79 12.22
C GLN A 93 -5.40 -7.09 12.90
N PRO A 94 -4.26 -6.77 12.26
CA PRO A 94 -2.95 -7.11 12.81
C PRO A 94 -2.62 -6.35 14.10
N ASN A 95 -3.36 -5.27 14.42
CA ASN A 95 -3.14 -4.41 15.59
C ASN A 95 -1.66 -3.99 15.72
N PHE A 96 -1.05 -3.67 14.59
CA PHE A 96 0.35 -3.25 14.55
C PHE A 96 0.48 -1.83 15.09
N LEU A 97 1.54 -1.61 15.88
CA LEU A 97 1.92 -0.31 16.43
C LEU A 97 3.44 -0.21 16.39
N ASP A 98 3.93 0.83 15.74
CA ASP A 98 5.32 1.27 15.80
C ASP A 98 5.39 2.61 16.56
N LEU A 99 6.33 2.69 17.50
CA LEU A 99 6.64 3.88 18.31
C LEU A 99 8.14 4.23 18.24
N SER A 100 8.88 3.59 17.34
CA SER A 100 10.35 3.58 17.36
C SER A 100 11.00 4.83 16.78
N TRP A 101 10.23 5.65 16.04
CA TRP A 101 10.76 6.83 15.35
C TRP A 101 10.10 8.12 15.84
N GLY A 102 10.90 8.98 16.49
CA GLY A 102 10.54 10.39 16.67
C GLY A 102 9.31 10.71 17.50
N GLY A 103 8.87 9.78 18.36
CA GLY A 103 7.56 9.92 19.02
C GLY A 103 6.41 9.98 18.03
N THR A 104 6.52 9.27 16.91
CA THR A 104 5.45 9.07 15.93
C THR A 104 4.80 7.70 16.15
N ASP A 105 3.50 7.72 16.42
CA ASP A 105 2.67 6.53 16.44
C ASP A 105 2.32 6.14 15.00
N VAL A 106 2.79 4.99 14.53
CA VAL A 106 2.33 4.40 13.26
C VAL A 106 1.56 3.12 13.53
N LYS A 107 0.28 3.13 13.20
CA LYS A 107 -0.64 2.00 13.39
C LYS A 107 -1.08 1.43 12.05
N ILE A 108 -1.13 0.11 11.97
CA ILE A 108 -1.83 -0.63 10.91
C ILE A 108 -2.86 -1.50 11.59
N ASP A 109 -4.11 -1.09 11.54
CA ASP A 109 -5.24 -1.69 12.27
C ASP A 109 -6.10 -2.60 11.38
N GLN A 110 -6.02 -2.47 10.06
CA GLN A 110 -6.75 -3.31 9.12
C GLN A 110 -5.96 -3.62 7.85
N VAL A 111 -6.02 -4.88 7.42
CA VAL A 111 -5.58 -5.34 6.10
C VAL A 111 -6.71 -6.11 5.45
N LYS A 112 -7.12 -5.71 4.25
CA LYS A 112 -8.07 -6.45 3.40
C LYS A 112 -7.33 -7.04 2.22
N VAL A 113 -7.45 -8.35 2.01
CA VAL A 113 -6.98 -9.05 0.82
C VAL A 113 -8.19 -9.46 0.01
N LEU A 114 -8.22 -9.09 -1.26
CA LEU A 114 -9.37 -9.24 -2.14
C LEU A 114 -8.98 -10.02 -3.38
N LYS A 115 -9.85 -10.96 -3.77
CA LYS A 115 -9.92 -11.49 -5.12
C LYS A 115 -10.98 -10.69 -5.86
N ILE A 116 -10.62 -10.19 -7.03
CA ILE A 116 -11.47 -9.33 -7.84
C ILE A 116 -11.71 -9.95 -9.20
N ARG A 117 -12.78 -9.52 -9.88
CA ARG A 117 -12.93 -9.77 -11.31
C ARG A 117 -11.72 -9.14 -12.02
N PRO A 118 -11.11 -9.83 -13.00
CA PRO A 118 -9.98 -9.28 -13.72
C PRO A 118 -10.24 -7.88 -14.24
N ILE A 119 -9.29 -6.97 -14.02
CA ILE A 119 -9.26 -5.61 -14.54
C ILE A 119 -8.00 -5.46 -15.39
N THR A 120 -8.10 -4.76 -16.51
CA THR A 120 -6.96 -4.44 -17.36
C THR A 120 -6.56 -2.99 -17.13
N SER A 121 -5.29 -2.74 -16.85
CA SER A 121 -4.70 -1.40 -16.83
C SER A 121 -4.06 -1.11 -18.18
N GLU A 122 -4.65 -0.18 -18.93
CA GLU A 122 -4.14 0.25 -20.24
C GLU A 122 -2.82 1.01 -20.10
N ASP A 123 -2.66 1.77 -19.00
CA ASP A 123 -1.46 2.56 -18.70
C ASP A 123 -0.24 1.71 -18.34
N GLU A 124 -0.44 0.44 -17.97
CA GLU A 124 0.63 -0.51 -17.58
C GLU A 124 0.88 -1.62 -18.63
N ASN A 125 0.73 -1.31 -19.92
CA ASN A 125 0.86 -2.29 -21.03
C ASN A 125 -0.14 -3.44 -20.91
N ASP A 126 -1.43 -3.11 -20.76
CA ASP A 126 -2.53 -4.07 -20.64
C ASP A 126 -2.36 -5.07 -19.50
N ARG A 127 -1.77 -4.62 -18.39
CA ARG A 127 -1.53 -5.46 -17.23
C ARG A 127 -2.86 -5.89 -16.60
N ILE A 128 -3.01 -7.18 -16.35
CA ILE A 128 -4.23 -7.75 -15.77
C ILE A 128 -4.08 -7.92 -14.25
N TYR A 129 -4.97 -7.30 -13.51
CA TYR A 129 -5.08 -7.41 -12.05
C TYR A 129 -6.19 -8.34 -11.63
N ARG A 130 -5.90 -9.22 -10.68
CA ARG A 130 -6.80 -10.27 -10.18
C ARG A 130 -7.01 -10.19 -8.67
N GLY A 131 -6.18 -9.43 -7.97
CA GLY A 131 -6.31 -9.19 -6.55
C GLY A 131 -6.03 -7.74 -6.17
N MET A 132 -6.43 -7.40 -4.95
CA MET A 132 -6.09 -6.14 -4.30
C MET A 132 -5.71 -6.41 -2.84
N VAL A 133 -4.76 -5.65 -2.32
CA VAL A 133 -4.51 -5.52 -0.88
C VAL A 133 -4.77 -4.08 -0.50
N VAL A 134 -5.57 -3.89 0.54
CA VAL A 134 -5.90 -2.57 1.10
C VAL A 134 -5.43 -2.53 2.54
N VAL A 135 -4.50 -1.63 2.85
CA VAL A 135 -3.90 -1.49 4.18
C VAL A 135 -4.34 -0.16 4.77
N HIS A 136 -4.99 -0.20 5.92
CA HIS A 136 -5.40 1.02 6.62
C HIS A 136 -4.31 1.45 7.61
N PHE A 137 -3.88 2.69 7.48
CA PHE A 137 -2.89 3.32 8.34
C PHE A 137 -3.54 4.36 9.25
N ASN A 138 -2.96 4.55 10.42
CA ASN A 138 -3.22 5.68 11.31
C ASN A 138 -1.87 6.20 11.83
N ILE A 139 -1.55 7.45 11.53
CA ILE A 139 -0.26 8.09 11.79
C ILE A 139 -0.50 9.29 12.69
N SER A 140 0.16 9.35 13.84
CA SER A 140 0.06 10.45 14.80
C SER A 140 1.45 10.86 15.30
N PRO A 141 2.06 11.91 14.73
CA PRO A 141 3.39 12.36 15.11
C PRO A 141 3.35 13.38 16.27
N SER A 142 4.43 13.43 17.05
CA SER A 142 4.63 14.45 18.11
C SER A 142 5.43 15.68 17.65
N GLN A 143 5.79 15.71 16.36
CA GLN A 143 6.47 16.80 15.67
C GLN A 143 6.09 16.81 14.18
N ASP A 144 6.45 17.86 13.43
CA ASP A 144 6.18 17.93 11.99
C ASP A 144 7.01 16.87 11.25
N ILE A 145 6.34 16.09 10.41
CA ILE A 145 6.93 15.03 9.59
C ILE A 145 6.34 15.07 8.18
N THR A 146 7.05 14.44 7.26
CA THR A 146 6.51 13.96 6.00
C THR A 146 6.63 12.44 5.97
N MET A 147 5.57 11.73 5.56
CA MET A 147 5.60 10.26 5.44
C MET A 147 4.88 9.83 4.16
N TYR A 148 5.33 8.78 3.47
CA TYR A 148 4.79 8.38 2.16
C TYR A 148 4.37 6.90 2.04
N PRO A 149 3.45 6.38 2.89
CA PRO A 149 2.90 5.04 2.72
C PRO A 149 2.22 4.82 1.35
N THR A 150 1.66 5.86 0.69
CA THR A 150 1.05 5.71 -0.65
C THR A 150 2.08 5.55 -1.78
N GLN A 151 3.37 5.69 -1.48
CA GLN A 151 4.50 5.41 -2.38
C GLN A 151 5.25 4.12 -1.98
N GLY A 152 4.70 3.37 -1.02
CA GLY A 152 5.35 2.19 -0.46
C GLY A 152 5.39 0.97 -1.38
N VAL A 153 6.11 -0.05 -0.94
CA VAL A 153 6.22 -1.36 -1.60
C VAL A 153 5.61 -2.44 -0.72
N LEU A 154 4.80 -3.30 -1.34
CA LEU A 154 4.24 -4.50 -0.74
C LEU A 154 4.95 -5.74 -1.29
N VAL A 155 5.33 -6.66 -0.40
CA VAL A 155 5.70 -8.04 -0.73
C VAL A 155 4.78 -9.02 -0.03
N THR A 156 4.10 -9.87 -0.77
CA THR A 156 3.17 -10.87 -0.24
C THR A 156 3.87 -12.22 0.00
N SER A 157 3.30 -13.07 0.86
CA SER A 157 3.88 -14.40 1.17
C SER A 157 3.92 -15.38 0.00
N ASP A 158 3.17 -15.13 -1.07
CA ASP A 158 3.22 -15.88 -2.33
C ASP A 158 4.24 -15.31 -3.34
N GLY A 159 5.00 -14.28 -2.94
CA GLY A 159 6.15 -13.76 -3.67
C GLY A 159 5.85 -12.60 -4.64
N GLN A 160 4.63 -12.05 -4.65
CA GLN A 160 4.35 -10.86 -5.44
C GLN A 160 4.99 -9.63 -4.79
N GLN A 161 5.64 -8.80 -5.59
CA GLN A 161 6.17 -7.51 -5.18
C GLN A 161 5.54 -6.42 -6.05
N VAL A 162 4.87 -5.46 -5.42
CA VAL A 162 4.12 -4.41 -6.11
C VAL A 162 4.28 -3.08 -5.37
N ASN A 163 4.23 -1.99 -6.11
CA ASN A 163 4.18 -0.65 -5.54
C ASN A 163 2.73 -0.32 -5.14
N ALA A 164 2.57 0.58 -4.18
CA ALA A 164 1.29 1.19 -3.89
C ALA A 164 0.79 1.96 -5.12
N ASP A 165 -0.53 1.94 -5.30
CA ASP A 165 -1.22 2.77 -6.27
C ASP A 165 -1.68 4.06 -5.58
N SER A 166 -0.92 5.13 -5.78
CA SER A 166 -1.20 6.41 -5.11
C SER A 166 -2.50 7.06 -5.57
N TYR A 167 -2.96 6.78 -6.80
CA TYR A 167 -4.19 7.35 -7.34
C TYR A 167 -5.44 6.69 -6.77
N SER A 168 -5.33 5.41 -6.43
CA SER A 168 -6.40 4.61 -5.83
C SER A 168 -6.36 4.59 -4.31
N SER A 169 -5.31 5.14 -3.70
CA SER A 169 -5.16 5.28 -2.25
C SER A 169 -5.84 6.55 -1.74
N ASP A 170 -6.18 6.57 -0.45
CA ASP A 170 -6.69 7.79 0.19
C ASP A 170 -5.59 8.86 0.25
N THR A 171 -5.96 10.14 0.14
CA THR A 171 -5.04 11.27 0.30
C THR A 171 -4.85 11.58 1.80
N PHE A 172 -3.94 10.87 2.46
CA PHE A 172 -3.67 11.06 3.90
C PHE A 172 -2.18 11.22 4.24
N ASP A 173 -1.29 10.97 3.29
CA ASP A 173 0.15 11.02 3.47
C ASP A 173 0.75 12.36 2.98
N GLY A 174 2.09 12.45 2.93
CA GLY A 174 2.83 13.70 2.79
C GLY A 174 3.04 14.37 4.14
N ASP A 175 2.93 15.71 4.15
CA ASP A 175 3.17 16.53 5.33
C ASP A 175 2.09 16.29 6.40
N ILE A 176 2.52 15.98 7.62
CA ILE A 176 1.68 15.77 8.80
C ILE A 176 2.23 16.65 9.91
N ALA A 177 1.44 17.68 10.25
CA ALA A 177 1.77 18.56 11.35
C ALA A 177 1.76 17.82 12.68
N LYS A 178 2.57 18.32 13.62
CA LYS A 178 2.60 17.90 15.01
C LYS A 178 1.20 17.74 15.61
N ASP A 179 1.02 16.64 16.34
CA ASP A 179 -0.19 16.28 17.08
C ASP A 179 -1.46 16.08 16.21
N VAL A 180 -1.31 16.07 14.87
CA VAL A 180 -2.40 15.77 13.92
C VAL A 180 -2.37 14.29 13.55
N THR A 181 -3.48 13.60 13.81
CA THR A 181 -3.65 12.23 13.31
C THR A 181 -4.18 12.23 11.87
N LYS A 182 -3.48 11.54 10.97
CA LYS A 182 -3.95 11.23 9.62
C LYS A 182 -4.22 9.73 9.51
N ALA A 183 -5.27 9.35 8.79
CA ALA A 183 -5.62 7.96 8.55
C ALA A 183 -6.16 7.79 7.14
N GLY A 184 -5.89 6.63 6.55
CA GLY A 184 -6.34 6.32 5.20
C GLY A 184 -5.88 4.95 4.73
N ASN A 185 -6.45 4.54 3.61
CA ASN A 185 -6.19 3.27 2.97
C ASN A 185 -5.12 3.43 1.88
N VAL A 186 -4.12 2.55 1.90
CA VAL A 186 -3.19 2.34 0.79
C VAL A 186 -3.62 1.13 0.00
N VAL A 187 -3.69 1.27 -1.33
CA VAL A 187 -4.14 0.23 -2.25
C VAL A 187 -2.95 -0.34 -3.03
N PHE A 188 -2.91 -1.66 -3.14
CA PHE A 188 -1.94 -2.40 -3.92
C PHE A 188 -2.67 -3.37 -4.85
N PHE A 189 -2.38 -3.34 -6.15
CA PHE A 189 -2.96 -4.28 -7.11
C PHE A 189 -2.05 -5.51 -7.30
N LEU A 190 -2.66 -6.69 -7.37
CA LEU A 190 -1.97 -7.97 -7.51
C LEU A 190 -2.35 -8.64 -8.84
N THR A 191 -1.34 -9.14 -9.57
CA THR A 191 -1.54 -9.82 -10.86
C THR A 191 -2.09 -11.23 -10.70
N ALA A 192 -1.88 -11.85 -9.55
CA ALA A 192 -2.40 -13.18 -9.22
C ALA A 192 -3.16 -13.17 -7.90
N MET A 193 -4.30 -13.87 -7.85
CA MET A 193 -5.08 -14.04 -6.63
C MET A 193 -6.06 -15.21 -6.76
N ASP A 194 -5.70 -16.36 -6.18
CA ASP A 194 -6.57 -17.54 -6.17
C ASP A 194 -7.50 -17.54 -4.96
N ASP A 195 -6.92 -17.42 -3.77
CA ASP A 195 -7.62 -17.31 -2.49
C ASP A 195 -6.98 -16.20 -1.63
N PRO A 196 -7.72 -15.16 -1.24
CA PRO A 196 -7.22 -14.15 -0.31
C PRO A 196 -6.64 -14.72 0.99
N LYS A 197 -7.19 -15.85 1.48
CA LYS A 197 -6.69 -16.50 2.69
C LYS A 197 -5.35 -17.22 2.50
N ALA A 198 -4.87 -17.40 1.27
CA ALA A 198 -3.58 -17.99 0.99
C ALA A 198 -2.42 -17.02 1.31
N ILE A 199 -2.66 -15.71 1.29
CA ILE A 199 -1.69 -14.70 1.73
C ILE A 199 -1.60 -14.75 3.26
N LYS A 200 -0.48 -15.26 3.79
CA LYS A 200 -0.26 -15.46 5.24
C LYS A 200 0.53 -14.33 5.87
N SER A 201 1.23 -13.54 5.07
CA SER A 201 1.93 -12.35 5.54
C SER A 201 2.10 -11.36 4.42
N ILE A 202 2.28 -10.10 4.82
CA ILE A 202 2.71 -9.02 3.96
C ILE A 202 3.91 -8.33 4.59
N ARG A 203 4.87 -7.93 3.77
CA ARG A 203 5.97 -7.02 4.14
C ARG A 203 5.71 -5.70 3.44
N LEU A 204 5.76 -4.61 4.18
CA LEU A 204 5.52 -3.26 3.71
C LEU A 204 6.77 -2.43 3.94
N LYS A 205 7.13 -1.62 2.95
CA LYS A 205 8.22 -0.66 3.02
C LYS A 205 7.75 0.72 2.59
N TRP A 206 8.11 1.75 3.34
CA TRP A 206 7.85 3.15 2.99
C TRP A 206 8.78 4.06 3.77
N ASP A 207 8.90 5.31 3.30
CA ASP A 207 9.88 6.24 3.83
C ASP A 207 9.19 7.40 4.56
N ALA A 208 9.92 7.99 5.50
CA ALA A 208 9.51 9.16 6.26
C ALA A 208 10.70 10.08 6.53
N HIS A 209 10.44 11.37 6.74
CA HIS A 209 11.44 12.30 7.24
C HIS A 209 10.84 13.44 8.08
N TYR A 210 11.65 14.10 8.90
CA TYR A 210 11.24 15.34 9.57
C TYR A 210 11.23 16.54 8.62
N ASP A 211 10.35 17.50 8.90
CA ASP A 211 10.28 18.75 8.15
C ASP A 211 11.32 19.76 8.67
N GLY A 212 11.80 20.65 7.79
CA GLY A 212 12.57 21.84 8.19
C GLY A 212 14.02 21.60 8.62
N VAL A 213 14.59 20.42 8.37
CA VAL A 213 15.97 20.05 8.72
C VAL A 213 16.81 19.76 7.48
N SER A 214 18.10 20.08 7.52
CA SER A 214 18.96 20.03 6.34
C SER A 214 19.19 18.62 5.81
N PHE A 215 19.15 18.45 4.49
CA PHE A 215 19.39 17.18 3.77
C PHE A 215 20.73 16.48 4.08
N ASN A 216 21.67 17.13 4.77
CA ASN A 216 22.95 16.55 5.17
C ASN A 216 22.89 15.75 6.47
N ASP A 217 21.76 15.79 7.19
CA ASP A 217 21.58 15.07 8.44
C ASP A 217 20.71 13.84 8.20
N THR A 218 21.39 12.70 8.10
CA THR A 218 20.78 11.38 7.86
C THR A 218 19.93 10.89 9.04
N THR A 219 19.99 11.54 10.20
CA THR A 219 19.16 11.17 11.36
C THR A 219 17.70 11.59 11.18
N ASN A 220 17.40 12.37 10.14
CA ASN A 220 16.07 12.87 9.84
C ASN A 220 15.23 11.93 8.98
N PHE A 221 15.84 10.89 8.39
CA PHE A 221 15.15 9.91 7.55
C PHE A 221 14.83 8.65 8.35
N HIS A 222 13.74 7.98 7.97
CA HIS A 222 13.39 6.69 8.50
C HIS A 222 12.74 5.82 7.42
N ASP A 223 13.30 4.64 7.23
CA ASP A 223 12.78 3.64 6.31
C ASP A 223 12.03 2.59 7.13
N TYR A 224 10.71 2.58 7.01
CA TYR A 224 9.92 1.51 7.60
C TYR A 224 10.07 0.23 6.78
N ASP A 225 10.25 -0.89 7.48
CA ASP A 225 10.30 -2.22 6.89
C ASP A 225 9.63 -3.22 7.83
N VAL A 226 8.31 -3.37 7.68
CA VAL A 226 7.47 -4.09 8.63
C VAL A 226 6.92 -5.34 7.98
N THR A 227 6.84 -6.44 8.75
CA THR A 227 6.19 -7.68 8.30
C THR A 227 4.99 -8.00 9.18
N LEU A 228 3.80 -7.98 8.59
CA LEU A 228 2.54 -8.31 9.25
C LEU A 228 2.16 -9.77 8.97
N LYS A 229 1.84 -10.52 10.02
CA LYS A 229 1.24 -11.86 9.89
C LYS A 229 -0.28 -11.72 9.78
N LEU A 230 -0.86 -12.35 8.76
CA LEU A 230 -2.30 -12.32 8.46
C LEU A 230 -2.93 -13.63 8.95
N ARG A 231 -3.48 -13.61 10.18
CA ARG A 231 -4.07 -14.78 10.84
C ARG A 231 -5.25 -14.38 11.72
#